data_AF-B5Y5W7-F1
#
_entry.id   AF-B5Y5W7-F1
#
_cell.length_a   1.000
_cell.length_b   1.000
_cell.length_c   1.000
_cell.angle_alpha   90.00
_cell.angle_beta   90.00
_cell.angle_gamma   90.00
#
_symmetry.space_group_name_H-M   'P 1'
#
loop_
_entity.id
_entity.type
_entity.pdbx_description
1 polymer ?
#
loop_
_entity_poly.entity_id
_entity_poly.type
_entity_poly.pdbx_seq_one_letter_code
_entity_poly.pdbx_strand_id
1 'polypeptide(L)'
;MMNVVRITKVSIDLPINQGSGFVFSGSPPRVSQILESSLRETNMNLVGYFFCSLEVPNLVISNVVDTNRLHKILHANQHLLRKIILCDHPPAPNALHDCRYEHTLPVGLDLGISFTGFPAQIESVSPDSPFARKVHPSQMVEAVVVPGQPILNTHSPGFTGHRVREFLDLHSSVPKRLLIVKDQLVVYTSRDRNESAAFDSSDCCRVL
;
A
#
# COMPACT_ATOMS: atom_id res chain seq x y z
N MET A 1 -22.89 -10.71 23.63
CA MET A 1 -22.54 -9.28 23.49
C MET A 1 -21.06 -9.20 23.17
N MET A 2 -20.66 -8.73 21.99
CA MET A 2 -19.25 -8.53 21.65
C MET A 2 -18.80 -7.17 22.19
N ASN A 3 -17.78 -7.15 23.04
CA ASN A 3 -17.16 -5.90 23.49
C ASN A 3 -16.48 -5.22 22.29
N VAL A 4 -16.97 -4.05 21.90
CA VAL A 4 -16.35 -3.23 20.85
C VAL A 4 -15.12 -2.57 21.46
N VAL A 5 -13.93 -3.06 21.12
CA VAL A 5 -12.66 -2.42 21.53
C VAL A 5 -12.54 -1.08 20.80
N ARG A 6 -12.46 0.02 21.55
CA ARG A 6 -12.23 1.35 21.00
C ARG A 6 -10.73 1.52 20.76
N ILE A 7 -10.34 1.63 19.49
CA ILE A 7 -8.94 1.88 19.09
C ILE A 7 -8.70 3.39 19.08
N THR A 8 -7.67 3.83 19.80
CA THR A 8 -7.21 5.22 19.79
C THR A 8 -6.20 5.40 18.66
N LYS A 9 -6.37 6.46 17.85
CA LYS A 9 -5.46 6.82 16.77
C LYS A 9 -4.82 8.17 17.03
N VAL A 10 -3.50 8.26 16.83
CA VAL A 10 -2.73 9.50 16.94
C VAL A 10 -2.14 9.81 15.56
N SER A 11 -2.36 11.02 15.08
CA SER A 11 -1.81 11.53 13.81
C SER A 11 -0.66 12.48 14.09
N ILE A 12 0.48 12.25 13.47
CA ILE A 12 1.71 13.01 13.72
C ILE A 12 2.29 13.45 12.37
N ASP A 13 2.44 14.76 12.19
CA ASP A 13 3.16 15.32 11.05
C ASP A 13 4.65 14.96 11.16
N LEU A 14 5.23 14.44 10.08
CA LEU A 14 6.66 14.14 10.04
C LEU A 14 7.43 15.24 9.29
N PRO A 15 8.65 15.56 9.73
CA PRO A 15 9.49 16.52 9.04
C PRO A 15 9.89 16.07 7.62
N ILE A 16 10.03 17.05 6.72
CA ILE A 16 10.54 16.86 5.35
C ILE A 16 12.07 16.69 5.42
N ASN A 17 12.61 15.79 4.60
CA ASN A 17 14.03 15.46 4.46
C ASN A 17 14.71 14.98 5.75
N GLN A 18 13.92 14.44 6.69
CA GLN A 18 14.41 13.88 7.94
C GLN A 18 13.84 12.48 8.17
N GLY A 19 14.36 11.76 9.17
CA GLY A 19 13.78 10.50 9.60
C GLY A 19 12.38 10.67 10.20
N SER A 20 11.72 9.57 10.56
CA SER A 20 10.40 9.63 11.22
C SER A 20 10.47 10.05 12.69
N GLY A 21 11.67 10.10 13.30
CA GLY A 21 11.81 10.30 14.74
C GLY A 21 11.40 9.09 15.59
N PHE A 22 11.02 7.96 14.97
CA PHE A 22 10.59 6.73 15.65
C PHE A 22 11.49 5.55 15.29
N VAL A 23 11.79 4.72 16.29
CA VAL A 23 12.31 3.37 16.10
C VAL A 23 11.14 2.39 16.21
N PHE A 24 10.99 1.53 15.22
CA PHE A 24 10.00 0.47 15.20
C PHE A 24 10.67 -0.88 15.46
N SER A 25 9.95 -1.79 16.10
CA SER A 25 10.35 -3.19 16.25
C SER A 25 9.14 -4.11 16.22
N GLY A 26 9.39 -5.41 16.00
CA GLY A 26 8.35 -6.43 15.97
C GLY A 26 7.58 -6.49 14.65
N SER A 27 6.51 -7.28 14.69
CA SER A 27 5.59 -7.54 13.57
C SER A 27 4.21 -7.84 14.18
N PRO A 28 3.23 -6.92 14.09
CA PRO A 28 3.26 -5.64 13.37
C PRO A 28 4.25 -4.62 13.97
N PRO A 29 4.71 -3.61 13.20
CA PRO A 29 5.69 -2.64 13.66
C PRO A 29 5.14 -1.82 14.82
N ARG A 30 5.86 -1.85 15.93
CA ARG A 30 5.53 -1.19 17.18
C ARG A 30 6.62 -0.19 17.54
N VAL A 31 6.24 1.01 18.00
CA VAL A 31 7.16 2.03 18.47
C VAL A 31 7.89 1.50 19.70
N SER A 32 9.20 1.32 19.59
CA SER A 32 10.08 0.90 20.69
C SER A 32 10.80 2.09 21.31
N GLN A 33 11.07 3.13 20.53
CA GLN A 33 11.77 4.33 20.99
C GLN A 33 11.35 5.55 20.15
N ILE A 34 11.33 6.73 20.80
CA ILE A 34 11.15 8.04 20.16
C ILE A 34 12.49 8.75 20.21
N LEU A 35 13.08 9.07 19.06
CA LEU A 35 14.37 9.74 18.94
C LEU A 35 14.26 11.26 18.92
N GLU A 36 13.16 11.79 18.37
CA GLU A 36 12.98 13.22 18.21
C GLU A 36 12.52 13.87 19.53
N SER A 37 13.25 14.87 19.99
CA SER A 37 12.97 15.58 21.25
C SER A 37 11.65 16.35 21.21
N SER A 38 11.30 16.95 20.07
CA SER A 38 10.02 17.65 19.86
C SER A 38 8.81 16.77 20.14
N LEU A 39 8.88 15.49 19.75
CA LEU A 39 7.84 14.48 19.99
C LEU A 39 7.81 13.98 21.44
N ARG A 40 8.89 14.19 22.21
CA ARG A 40 8.90 13.89 23.65
C ARG A 40 8.29 15.04 24.46
N GLU A 41 8.47 16.28 23.99
CA GLU A 41 7.95 17.49 24.63
C GLU A 41 6.42 17.57 24.58
N THR A 42 5.78 16.88 23.63
CA THR A 42 4.30 16.82 23.53
C THR A 42 3.64 16.00 24.64
N ASN A 43 4.38 15.49 25.64
CA ASN A 43 3.89 14.67 26.77
C ASN A 43 3.10 13.41 26.36
N MET A 44 3.15 12.99 25.09
CA MET A 44 2.52 11.76 24.63
C MET A 44 3.53 10.61 24.70
N ASN A 45 3.33 9.68 25.64
CA ASN A 45 4.09 8.43 25.62
C ASN A 45 3.54 7.51 24.52
N LEU A 46 4.16 7.59 23.33
CA LEU A 46 3.81 6.79 22.16
C LEU A 46 4.58 5.47 22.09
N VAL A 47 5.50 5.20 23.03
CA VAL A 47 6.17 3.90 23.11
C VAL A 47 5.12 2.83 23.41
N GLY A 48 5.09 1.78 22.59
CA GLY A 48 4.04 0.77 22.66
C GLY A 48 2.99 0.86 21.57
N TYR A 49 2.83 2.02 20.92
CA TYR A 49 1.87 2.18 19.84
C TYR A 49 2.33 1.44 18.58
N PHE A 50 1.38 1.01 17.76
CA PHE A 50 1.59 0.31 16.52
C PHE A 50 1.48 1.25 15.33
N PHE A 51 2.28 0.99 14.29
CA PHE A 51 2.08 1.63 13.00
C PHE A 51 0.73 1.20 12.41
N CYS A 52 -0.08 2.19 12.03
CA CYS A 52 -1.37 1.95 11.38
C CYS A 52 -1.34 2.33 9.90
N SER A 53 -0.91 3.56 9.60
CA SER A 53 -0.75 4.04 8.23
C SER A 53 0.24 5.19 8.10
N LEU A 54 0.71 5.40 6.88
CA LEU A 54 1.44 6.57 6.44
C LEU A 54 0.60 7.29 5.39
N GLU A 55 0.27 8.54 5.63
CA GLU A 55 -0.42 9.41 4.68
C GLU A 55 0.61 10.30 4.00
N VAL A 56 0.62 10.28 2.67
CA VAL A 56 1.38 11.19 1.80
C VAL A 56 0.41 11.79 0.77
N PRO A 57 0.80 12.82 -0.02
CA PRO A 57 -0.14 13.46 -0.94
C PRO A 57 -0.69 12.45 -1.95
N ASN A 58 -2.03 12.29 -1.93
CA ASN A 58 -2.79 11.37 -2.78
C ASN A 58 -2.50 9.86 -2.58
N LEU A 59 -1.87 9.47 -1.48
CA LEU A 59 -1.61 8.06 -1.18
C LEU A 59 -1.64 7.80 0.33
N VAL A 60 -2.39 6.77 0.73
CA VAL A 60 -2.33 6.20 2.08
C VAL A 60 -1.75 4.81 2.00
N ILE A 61 -0.69 4.56 2.76
CA ILE A 61 -0.01 3.27 2.87
C ILE A 61 -0.38 2.66 4.22
N SER A 62 -0.90 1.44 4.23
CA SER A 62 -1.36 0.76 5.45
C SER A 62 -1.02 -0.71 5.43
N ASN A 63 -1.29 -1.40 6.54
CA ASN A 63 -1.07 -2.84 6.67
C ASN A 63 0.40 -3.27 6.42
N VAL A 64 1.35 -2.42 6.82
CA VAL A 64 2.77 -2.74 6.74
C VAL A 64 3.13 -3.56 7.98
N VAL A 65 3.32 -4.87 7.79
CA VAL A 65 3.57 -5.81 8.89
C VAL A 65 5.07 -5.99 9.18
N ASP A 66 5.91 -5.89 8.14
CA ASP A 66 7.36 -5.99 8.27
C ASP A 66 8.01 -4.63 8.59
N THR A 67 8.78 -4.60 9.68
CA THR A 67 9.47 -3.38 10.14
C THR A 67 10.53 -2.91 9.14
N ASN A 68 11.26 -3.81 8.48
CA ASN A 68 12.28 -3.41 7.49
C ASN A 68 11.64 -2.73 6.27
N ARG A 69 10.51 -3.26 5.81
CA ARG A 69 9.68 -2.68 4.76
C ARG A 69 9.13 -1.32 5.18
N LEU A 70 8.65 -1.18 6.43
CA LEU A 70 8.22 0.12 6.95
C LEU A 70 9.36 1.14 6.90
N HIS A 71 10.58 0.77 7.30
CA HIS A 71 11.74 1.66 7.21
C HIS A 71 12.03 2.11 5.76
N LYS A 72 11.97 1.19 4.79
CA LYS A 72 12.14 1.52 3.37
C LYS A 72 11.06 2.49 2.88
N ILE A 73 9.80 2.26 3.26
CA ILE A 73 8.68 3.13 2.90
C ILE A 73 8.86 4.53 3.51
N LEU A 74 9.17 4.62 4.80
CA LEU A 74 9.41 5.89 5.48
C LEU A 74 10.58 6.65 4.84
N HIS A 75 11.69 5.96 4.54
CA HIS A 75 12.85 6.58 3.90
C HIS A 75 12.54 7.07 2.47
N ALA A 76 11.89 6.23 1.64
CA ALA A 76 11.55 6.58 0.26
C ALA A 76 10.67 7.83 0.17
N ASN A 77 9.81 8.06 1.18
CA ASN A 77 8.88 9.18 1.21
C ASN A 77 9.38 10.39 2.03
N GLN A 78 10.67 10.45 2.39
CA GLN A 78 11.18 11.52 3.25
C GLN A 78 11.14 12.93 2.66
N HIS A 79 11.11 13.03 1.34
CA HIS A 79 11.05 14.29 0.62
C HIS A 79 9.62 14.85 0.50
N LEU A 80 8.61 14.17 1.06
CA LEU A 80 7.19 14.55 0.95
C LEU A 80 6.63 15.04 2.28
N LEU A 81 5.62 15.92 2.21
CA LEU A 81 4.74 16.22 3.33
C LEU A 81 3.97 14.96 3.71
N ARG A 82 4.11 14.49 4.95
CA ARG A 82 3.57 13.18 5.34
C ARG A 82 3.15 13.14 6.80
N LYS A 83 2.15 12.32 7.08
CA LYS A 83 1.63 12.07 8.43
C LYS A 83 1.73 10.60 8.75
N ILE A 84 2.25 10.27 9.92
CA ILE A 84 2.21 8.92 10.45
C ILE A 84 1.01 8.78 11.38
N ILE A 85 0.25 7.70 11.20
CA ILE A 85 -0.87 7.35 12.06
C ILE A 85 -0.45 6.15 12.91
N LEU A 86 -0.49 6.35 14.22
CA LEU A 86 -0.18 5.34 15.22
C LEU A 86 -1.45 4.91 15.97
N CYS A 87 -1.52 3.65 16.38
CA CYS A 87 -2.65 3.09 17.11
C CYS A 87 -2.20 2.46 18.44
N ASP A 88 -3.01 2.56 19.48
CA ASP A 88 -2.75 1.95 20.78
C ASP A 88 -2.91 0.42 20.80
N HIS A 89 -3.53 -0.14 19.76
CA HIS A 89 -3.72 -1.57 19.55
C HIS A 89 -3.11 -1.98 18.21
N PRO A 90 -2.67 -3.24 18.06
CA PRO A 90 -2.22 -3.73 16.77
C PRO A 90 -3.38 -3.59 15.77
N PRO A 91 -3.11 -3.15 14.53
CA PRO A 91 -4.13 -3.18 13.49
C PRO A 91 -4.70 -4.60 13.40
N ALA A 92 -6.02 -4.70 13.22
CA ALA A 92 -6.70 -5.99 13.20
C ALA A 92 -5.95 -6.94 12.26
N PRO A 93 -5.75 -8.21 12.64
CA PRO A 93 -5.17 -9.22 11.78
C PRO A 93 -6.17 -9.55 10.67
N ASN A 94 -6.35 -8.63 9.73
CA ASN A 94 -7.06 -8.91 8.50
C ASN A 94 -6.16 -9.89 7.74
N ALA A 95 -6.76 -10.95 7.21
CA ALA A 95 -6.13 -12.21 6.77
C ALA A 95 -5.10 -12.11 5.63
N LEU A 96 -4.61 -10.92 5.29
CA LEU A 96 -3.68 -10.69 4.20
C LEU A 96 -2.56 -9.81 4.73
N HIS A 97 -1.37 -10.38 4.88
CA HIS A 97 -0.12 -9.71 5.28
C HIS A 97 0.43 -8.73 4.22
N ASP A 98 -0.43 -8.27 3.32
CA ASP A 98 -0.05 -7.51 2.15
C ASP A 98 -0.13 -6.00 2.47
N CYS A 99 0.96 -5.29 2.18
CA CYS A 99 0.97 -3.84 2.24
C CYS A 99 -0.08 -3.29 1.26
N ARG A 100 -0.94 -2.41 1.78
CA ARG A 100 -2.05 -1.83 1.03
C ARG A 100 -1.75 -0.38 0.69
N TYR A 101 -2.01 -0.01 -0.55
CA TYR A 101 -1.80 1.32 -1.11
C TYR A 101 -3.14 1.85 -1.60
N GLU A 102 -3.63 2.92 -0.98
CA GLU A 102 -4.87 3.59 -1.33
C GLU A 102 -4.57 4.91 -2.02
N HIS A 103 -4.69 4.91 -3.35
CA HIS A 103 -4.39 6.06 -4.18
C HIS A 103 -5.63 6.89 -4.44
N THR A 104 -5.54 8.20 -4.17
CA THR A 104 -6.56 9.16 -4.62
C THR A 104 -6.35 9.44 -6.11
N LEU A 105 -7.39 9.22 -6.91
CA LEU A 105 -7.33 9.37 -8.35
C LEU A 105 -7.58 10.82 -8.78
N PRO A 106 -6.84 11.34 -9.77
CA PRO A 106 -7.14 12.65 -10.36
C PRO A 106 -8.49 12.64 -11.08
N VAL A 107 -9.11 13.82 -11.18
CA VAL A 107 -10.39 14.01 -11.87
C VAL A 107 -10.13 14.30 -13.35
N GLY A 108 -10.88 13.64 -14.23
CA GLY A 108 -10.90 13.93 -15.66
C GLY A 108 -9.61 13.63 -16.42
N LEU A 109 -8.66 12.92 -15.82
CA LEU A 109 -7.39 12.54 -16.44
C LEU A 109 -7.38 11.04 -16.75
N ASP A 110 -6.78 10.69 -17.89
CA ASP A 110 -6.38 9.32 -18.17
C ASP A 110 -5.34 8.90 -17.12
N LEU A 111 -5.61 7.78 -16.47
CA LEU A 111 -4.74 7.24 -15.43
C LEU A 111 -3.49 6.60 -16.03
N GLY A 112 -3.52 6.22 -17.31
CA GLY A 112 -2.43 5.53 -17.98
C GLY A 112 -2.12 4.15 -17.39
N ILE A 113 -3.12 3.47 -16.81
CA ILE A 113 -2.99 2.14 -16.22
C ILE A 113 -3.83 1.15 -17.04
N SER A 114 -3.26 0.01 -17.43
CA SER A 114 -4.03 -1.12 -17.95
C SER A 114 -4.22 -2.19 -16.88
N PHE A 115 -5.34 -2.90 -16.96
CA PHE A 115 -5.72 -3.92 -15.99
C PHE A 115 -6.04 -5.23 -16.71
N THR A 116 -5.70 -6.36 -16.09
CA THR A 116 -5.95 -7.69 -16.63
C THR A 116 -6.39 -8.68 -15.55
N GLY A 117 -6.85 -9.86 -15.98
CA GLY A 117 -7.06 -11.02 -15.12
C GLY A 117 -8.24 -10.98 -14.15
N PHE A 118 -8.30 -12.05 -13.33
CA PHE A 118 -9.20 -12.24 -12.20
C PHE A 118 -8.44 -13.03 -11.10
N PRO A 119 -8.14 -12.43 -9.93
CA PRO A 119 -8.46 -11.06 -9.53
C PRO A 119 -7.80 -10.02 -10.44
N ALA A 120 -8.39 -8.84 -10.53
CA ALA A 120 -7.86 -7.75 -11.34
C ALA A 120 -6.43 -7.38 -10.91
N GLN A 121 -5.52 -7.25 -11.87
CA GLN A 121 -4.13 -6.88 -11.66
C GLN A 121 -3.75 -5.71 -12.57
N ILE A 122 -2.77 -4.93 -12.14
CA ILE A 122 -2.11 -3.94 -13.00
C ILE A 122 -1.26 -4.71 -14.00
N GLU A 123 -1.54 -4.52 -15.29
CA GLU A 123 -0.80 -5.13 -16.38
C GLU A 123 0.33 -4.22 -16.85
N SER A 124 0.03 -2.93 -17.04
CA SER A 124 1.01 -1.93 -17.47
C SER A 124 0.68 -0.56 -16.90
N VAL A 125 1.71 0.30 -16.83
CA VAL A 125 1.62 1.69 -16.39
C VAL A 125 2.40 2.53 -17.38
N SER A 126 1.73 3.49 -18.01
CA SER A 126 2.36 4.42 -18.94
C SER A 126 3.41 5.27 -18.22
N PRO A 127 4.60 5.47 -18.82
CA PRO A 127 5.68 6.24 -18.20
C PRO A 127 5.32 7.72 -18.00
N ASP A 128 4.41 8.26 -18.81
CA ASP A 128 3.96 9.66 -18.74
C ASP A 128 2.74 9.85 -17.84
N SER A 129 2.25 8.76 -17.23
CA SER A 129 1.04 8.80 -16.41
C SER A 129 1.29 9.39 -15.02
N PRO A 130 0.25 9.93 -14.35
CA PRO A 130 0.37 10.38 -12.95
C PRO A 130 0.66 9.23 -11.97
N PHE A 131 0.58 7.98 -12.44
CA PHE A 131 0.79 6.75 -11.69
C PHE A 131 2.15 6.08 -11.96
N ALA A 132 2.94 6.63 -12.89
CA ALA A 132 4.30 6.20 -13.11
C ALA A 132 5.08 6.17 -11.79
N ARG A 133 5.71 5.03 -11.48
CA ARG A 133 6.47 4.76 -10.25
C ARG A 133 5.66 4.77 -8.94
N LYS A 134 4.35 4.99 -8.97
CA LYS A 134 3.46 4.90 -7.78
C LYS A 134 2.81 3.54 -7.66
N VAL A 135 2.53 2.93 -8.80
CA VAL A 135 2.05 1.56 -8.93
C VAL A 135 2.92 0.83 -9.94
N HIS A 136 2.93 -0.49 -9.91
CA HIS A 136 3.72 -1.32 -10.80
C HIS A 136 2.93 -2.52 -11.32
N PRO A 137 3.36 -3.10 -12.47
CA PRO A 137 2.80 -4.34 -12.97
C PRO A 137 2.77 -5.45 -11.90
N SER A 138 1.78 -6.32 -11.99
CA SER A 138 1.49 -7.43 -11.07
C SER A 138 0.92 -7.05 -9.71
N GLN A 139 0.77 -5.77 -9.38
CA GLN A 139 -0.01 -5.38 -8.19
C GLN A 139 -1.48 -5.78 -8.39
N MET A 140 -2.07 -6.34 -7.33
CA MET A 140 -3.47 -6.74 -7.35
C MET A 140 -4.34 -5.56 -6.97
N VAL A 141 -5.39 -5.30 -7.74
CA VAL A 141 -6.44 -4.37 -7.36
C VAL A 141 -7.30 -5.05 -6.30
N GLU A 142 -7.40 -4.46 -5.12
CA GLU A 142 -8.26 -4.94 -4.04
C GLU A 142 -9.66 -4.35 -4.16
N ALA A 143 -9.72 -3.04 -4.43
CA ALA A 143 -10.97 -2.32 -4.56
C ALA A 143 -10.84 -1.00 -5.35
N VAL A 144 -11.96 -0.56 -5.90
CA VAL A 144 -12.19 0.78 -6.43
C VAL A 144 -13.36 1.39 -5.67
N VAL A 145 -13.13 2.57 -5.09
CA VAL A 145 -14.16 3.31 -4.35
C VAL A 145 -14.47 4.58 -5.12
N VAL A 146 -15.75 4.74 -5.49
CA VAL A 146 -16.27 5.96 -6.11
C VAL A 146 -17.35 6.51 -5.17
N PRO A 147 -17.24 7.77 -4.71
CA PRO A 147 -18.25 8.36 -3.84
C PRO A 147 -19.66 8.27 -4.43
N GLY A 148 -20.61 7.81 -3.62
CA GLY A 148 -22.01 7.63 -4.03
C GLY A 148 -22.31 6.35 -4.82
N GLN A 149 -21.30 5.52 -5.10
CA GLN A 149 -21.46 4.24 -5.79
C GLN A 149 -21.17 3.05 -4.85
N PRO A 150 -21.74 1.86 -5.12
CA PRO A 150 -21.30 0.63 -4.46
C PRO A 150 -19.80 0.39 -4.66
N ILE A 151 -19.13 -0.09 -3.62
CA ILE A 151 -17.69 -0.42 -3.69
C ILE A 151 -17.50 -1.59 -4.66
N LEU A 152 -16.64 -1.41 -5.67
CA LEU A 152 -16.23 -2.48 -6.57
C LEU A 152 -14.96 -3.12 -6.00
N ASN A 153 -15.04 -4.37 -5.53
CA ASN A 153 -13.93 -5.07 -4.87
C ASN A 153 -13.86 -6.55 -5.25
N THR A 154 -12.87 -7.27 -4.71
CA THR A 154 -12.67 -8.71 -4.95
C THR A 154 -13.87 -9.61 -4.60
N HIS A 155 -14.79 -9.15 -3.75
CA HIS A 155 -16.01 -9.88 -3.39
C HIS A 155 -17.19 -9.56 -4.32
N SER A 156 -17.04 -8.55 -5.18
CA SER A 156 -18.05 -8.18 -6.16
C SER A 156 -18.10 -9.22 -7.28
N PRO A 157 -19.29 -9.68 -7.72
CA PRO A 157 -19.40 -10.59 -8.86
C PRO A 157 -18.73 -9.98 -10.08
N GLY A 158 -17.90 -10.75 -10.81
CA GLY A 158 -17.27 -10.28 -12.05
C GLY A 158 -16.20 -9.19 -11.88
N PHE A 159 -15.51 -9.14 -10.74
CA PHE A 159 -14.39 -8.23 -10.48
C PHE A 159 -13.13 -8.56 -11.32
N THR A 160 -13.18 -8.25 -12.62
CA THR A 160 -12.09 -8.46 -13.59
C THR A 160 -11.35 -7.16 -13.89
N GLY A 161 -10.15 -7.26 -14.47
CA GLY A 161 -9.38 -6.08 -14.92
C GLY A 161 -10.18 -5.18 -15.88
N HIS A 162 -10.90 -5.76 -16.84
CA HIS A 162 -11.77 -5.02 -17.76
C HIS A 162 -12.84 -4.22 -17.01
N ARG A 163 -13.51 -4.84 -16.04
CA ARG A 163 -14.57 -4.17 -15.27
C ARG A 163 -14.02 -3.06 -14.39
N VAL A 164 -12.84 -3.24 -13.80
CA VAL A 164 -12.15 -2.19 -13.05
C VAL A 164 -11.89 -0.99 -13.97
N ARG A 165 -11.38 -1.22 -15.18
CA ARG A 165 -11.14 -0.15 -16.16
C ARG A 165 -12.43 0.58 -16.55
N GLU A 166 -13.44 -0.16 -17.00
CA GLU A 166 -14.73 0.41 -17.40
C GLU A 166 -15.37 1.24 -16.28
N PHE A 167 -15.31 0.74 -15.04
CA PHE A 167 -15.85 1.44 -13.88
C PHE A 167 -15.09 2.73 -13.56
N LEU A 168 -13.76 2.74 -13.72
CA LEU A 168 -12.94 3.93 -13.55
C LEU A 168 -13.17 4.96 -14.64
N ASP A 169 -13.31 4.52 -15.89
CA ASP A 169 -13.55 5.39 -17.06
C ASP A 169 -14.92 6.06 -16.97
N LEU A 170 -15.97 5.27 -16.64
CA LEU A 170 -17.34 5.76 -16.47
C LEU A 170 -17.45 6.85 -15.40
N HIS A 171 -16.64 6.78 -14.34
CA HIS A 171 -16.65 7.72 -13.23
C HIS A 171 -15.46 8.69 -13.25
N SER A 172 -14.79 8.88 -14.39
CA SER A 172 -13.59 9.72 -14.50
C SER A 172 -13.76 11.15 -13.97
N SER A 173 -14.96 11.71 -14.05
CA SER A 173 -15.30 13.06 -13.57
C SER A 173 -15.62 13.15 -12.07
N VAL A 174 -15.75 12.03 -11.35
CA VAL A 174 -16.08 12.03 -9.93
C VAL A 174 -14.81 12.31 -9.09
N PRO A 175 -14.83 13.30 -8.18
CA PRO A 175 -13.71 13.58 -7.29
C PRO A 175 -13.58 12.55 -6.18
N LYS A 176 -12.40 12.48 -5.56
CA LYS A 176 -12.10 11.61 -4.39
C LYS A 176 -12.34 10.12 -4.64
N ARG A 177 -12.18 9.67 -5.88
CA ARG A 177 -12.13 8.24 -6.21
C ARG A 177 -10.86 7.64 -5.66
N LEU A 178 -10.94 6.39 -5.23
CA LEU A 178 -9.81 5.65 -4.68
C LEU A 178 -9.57 4.39 -5.50
N LEU A 179 -8.31 4.16 -5.84
CA LEU A 179 -7.82 2.87 -6.32
C LEU A 179 -7.00 2.24 -5.19
N ILE A 180 -7.46 1.11 -4.68
CA ILE A 180 -6.81 0.36 -3.61
C ILE A 180 -6.11 -0.84 -4.24
N VAL A 181 -4.80 -0.86 -4.12
CA VAL A 181 -3.96 -1.97 -4.60
C VAL A 181 -3.16 -2.56 -3.45
N LYS A 182 -2.79 -3.82 -3.62
CA LYS A 182 -1.90 -4.51 -2.72
C LYS A 182 -0.81 -5.22 -3.51
N ASP A 183 0.35 -5.36 -2.89
CA ASP A 183 1.39 -6.19 -3.46
C ASP A 183 0.97 -7.64 -3.36
N GLN A 184 1.11 -8.39 -4.44
CA GLN A 184 1.12 -9.84 -4.33
C GLN A 184 2.46 -10.24 -3.72
N LEU A 185 2.41 -10.88 -2.54
CA LEU A 185 3.49 -11.79 -2.18
C LEU A 185 3.62 -12.78 -3.33
N VAL A 186 4.73 -12.70 -4.07
CA VAL A 186 5.13 -13.77 -4.97
C VAL A 186 5.35 -14.98 -4.06
N VAL A 187 4.29 -15.77 -3.87
CA VAL A 187 4.45 -17.11 -3.36
C VAL A 187 5.21 -17.80 -4.48
N TYR A 188 6.53 -17.84 -4.34
CA TYR A 188 7.32 -18.83 -5.04
C TYR A 188 6.72 -20.16 -4.59
N THR A 189 5.74 -20.67 -5.34
CA THR A 189 5.55 -22.10 -5.39
C THR A 189 6.84 -22.58 -5.99
N SER A 190 7.80 -22.96 -5.14
CA SER A 190 8.87 -23.86 -5.50
C SER A 190 8.19 -25.16 -5.93
N ARG A 191 7.64 -25.15 -7.14
CA ARG A 191 7.62 -26.36 -7.94
C ARG A 191 9.09 -26.58 -8.26
N ASP A 192 9.76 -27.25 -7.32
CA ASP A 192 10.82 -28.18 -7.66
C ASP A 192 10.22 -29.17 -8.65
N ARG A 193 10.16 -28.74 -9.90
CA ARG A 193 10.18 -29.67 -11.01
C ARG A 193 11.59 -30.24 -10.95
N ASN A 194 11.67 -31.43 -10.36
CA ASN A 194 12.54 -32.49 -10.83
C ASN A 194 12.42 -32.56 -12.35
N GLU A 195 13.18 -31.73 -13.06
CA GLU A 195 13.54 -31.92 -14.46
C GLU A 195 15.06 -32.06 -14.48
N SER A 196 15.51 -33.29 -14.18
CA SER A 196 16.78 -33.78 -14.69
C SER A 196 16.67 -33.88 -16.22
N ALA A 197 17.28 -32.93 -16.92
CA ALA A 197 17.91 -33.07 -18.23
C ALA A 197 18.58 -31.72 -18.54
N ALA A 198 19.90 -31.60 -18.37
CA ALA A 198 20.83 -31.79 -19.47
C ALA A 198 20.43 -30.99 -20.72
N PHE A 199 20.70 -29.67 -20.74
CA PHE A 199 21.42 -29.00 -21.82
C PHE A 199 21.91 -27.62 -21.33
N ASP A 200 23.20 -27.43 -21.57
CA ASP A 200 24.01 -26.24 -21.36
C ASP A 200 23.68 -25.16 -22.40
N SER A 201 23.73 -23.89 -22.00
CA SER A 201 24.40 -22.78 -22.70
C SER A 201 23.75 -21.41 -22.42
N SER A 202 24.59 -20.56 -21.82
CA SER A 202 24.80 -19.12 -22.06
C SER A 202 23.71 -18.28 -22.73
N ASP A 203 23.55 -17.08 -22.16
CA ASP A 203 22.90 -15.87 -22.69
C ASP A 203 21.42 -15.65 -22.35
N CYS A 204 21.19 -14.84 -21.31
CA CYS A 204 20.29 -13.67 -21.41
C CYS A 204 20.30 -12.84 -20.10
N CYS A 205 21.40 -12.12 -19.87
CA CYS A 205 21.36 -10.91 -19.03
C CYS A 205 21.30 -9.69 -19.96
N ARG A 206 20.09 -9.20 -20.25
CA ARG A 206 19.89 -7.81 -20.68
C ARG A 206 18.88 -7.17 -19.74
N VAL A 207 19.44 -6.41 -18.81
CA VAL A 207 18.73 -5.47 -17.94
C VAL A 207 18.27 -4.30 -18.80
N LEU A 208 16.98 -3.98 -18.71
CA LEU A 208 16.45 -2.63 -18.87
C LEU A 208 15.75 -2.27 -17.56
#